data_AF-A0A922I817-F1
#
_entry.id   AF-A0A922I817-F1
#
_cell.length_a   1.000
_cell.length_b   1.000
_cell.length_c   1.000
_cell.angle_alpha   90.00
_cell.angle_beta   90.00
_cell.angle_gamma   90.00
#
_symmetry.space_group_name_H-M   'P 1'
#
loop_
_entity.id
_entity.type
_entity.pdbx_description
1 polymer ?
#
loop_
_entity_poly.entity_id
_entity_poly.type
_entity_poly.pdbx_seq_one_letter_code
_entity_poly.pdbx_strand_id
1 'polypeptide(L)'
;MKIGIIDSFVNWNCFKQQFEMDAEICSKKITNFQHLPNLEDAKKAGTCNSLYCSLIVTEGQSATSSVTARLGVERDKFGIFSLRGNMLNVREASDNHIMANAEINNLVKILGLEFNKKYTSIDDLNTLRYGKVLIMKDQDLDGSHIAGLIINFFHKYWPSLINLQYLERIITPIVMMKFPTLNATTSNTTKNDYFIDYFNDKFNKNTWNKEDQLIEHKQLAFSSKMIEARKEWIQKEIKERRQKRNNDILEFIQHRDFIYKDLIHYLIMNNERSIPKLVDGFKSCQRKIIITFFKGYDKHEVQVEQLTRSVCEMTTYHHGQMSLMLETIILAKNYVGTNNINLLEPVGLYGTRLESGKDVGNPRYLSTKLSPLARKLFHTKIQMKHLNNFFLPQTSPNSPI
;
A
#
# COMPACT_ATOMS: atom_id res chain seq x y z
N MET A 1 -30.20 60.06 -17.49
CA MET A 1 -30.19 58.76 -16.78
C MET A 1 -30.42 57.62 -17.78
N LYS A 2 -29.37 57.10 -18.44
CA LYS A 2 -29.48 55.98 -19.39
C LYS A 2 -28.13 55.24 -19.44
N ILE A 3 -27.69 54.62 -18.34
CA ILE A 3 -26.46 53.79 -18.36
C ILE A 3 -26.60 52.52 -17.49
N GLY A 4 -27.24 52.55 -16.31
CA GLY A 4 -27.26 51.37 -15.42
C GLY A 4 -28.11 50.16 -15.84
N ILE A 5 -29.21 50.36 -16.59
CA ILE A 5 -30.16 49.27 -16.93
C ILE A 5 -29.62 48.41 -18.07
N ILE A 6 -28.93 49.02 -19.04
CA ILE A 6 -28.36 48.29 -20.18
C ILE A 6 -27.17 47.46 -19.69
N ASP A 7 -26.31 48.03 -18.84
CA ASP A 7 -25.18 47.30 -18.25
C ASP A 7 -25.63 46.15 -17.34
N SER A 8 -26.73 46.32 -16.59
CA SER A 8 -27.29 45.23 -15.78
C SER A 8 -27.99 44.16 -16.62
N PHE A 9 -28.60 44.50 -17.76
CA PHE A 9 -29.19 43.53 -18.69
C PHE A 9 -28.12 42.76 -19.49
N VAL A 10 -27.05 43.45 -19.90
CA VAL A 10 -25.89 42.83 -20.54
C VAL A 10 -25.15 41.92 -19.55
N ASN A 11 -24.94 42.37 -18.31
CA ASN A 11 -24.37 41.53 -17.27
C ASN A 11 -25.29 40.34 -16.94
N TRP A 12 -26.61 40.51 -16.91
CA TRP A 12 -27.54 39.40 -16.67
C TRP A 12 -27.56 38.39 -17.83
N ASN A 13 -27.52 38.85 -19.09
CA ASN A 13 -27.43 37.95 -20.25
C ASN A 13 -26.07 37.27 -20.33
N CYS A 14 -24.98 37.97 -20.00
CA CYS A 14 -23.64 37.38 -19.93
C CYS A 14 -23.59 36.35 -18.79
N PHE A 15 -24.16 36.65 -17.62
CA PHE A 15 -24.28 35.73 -16.50
C PHE A 15 -25.19 34.53 -16.80
N LYS A 16 -26.28 34.73 -17.54
CA LYS A 16 -27.20 33.67 -17.98
C LYS A 16 -26.56 32.78 -19.05
N GLN A 17 -25.82 33.36 -20.00
CA GLN A 17 -24.98 32.62 -20.94
C GLN A 17 -23.86 31.87 -20.22
N GLN A 18 -23.25 32.47 -19.19
CA GLN A 18 -22.28 31.77 -18.33
C GLN A 18 -22.95 30.59 -17.62
N PHE A 19 -24.16 30.78 -17.07
CA PHE A 19 -24.93 29.74 -16.39
C PHE A 19 -25.38 28.62 -17.33
N GLU A 20 -25.76 28.96 -18.57
CA GLU A 20 -26.14 28.02 -19.64
C GLU A 20 -24.90 27.28 -20.16
N MET A 21 -23.75 27.95 -20.32
CA MET A 21 -22.46 27.32 -20.65
C MET A 21 -21.94 26.42 -19.52
N ASP A 22 -22.04 26.85 -18.25
CA ASP A 22 -21.66 26.07 -17.07
C ASP A 22 -22.58 24.85 -16.90
N ALA A 23 -23.86 24.97 -17.28
CA ALA A 23 -24.81 23.87 -17.36
C ALA A 23 -24.50 22.90 -18.52
N GLU A 24 -24.04 23.40 -19.68
CA GLU A 24 -23.55 22.59 -20.81
C GLU A 24 -22.22 21.88 -20.53
N ILE A 25 -21.34 22.46 -19.70
CA ILE A 25 -20.12 21.81 -19.22
C ILE A 25 -20.45 20.70 -18.22
N CYS A 26 -21.49 20.90 -17.39
CA CYS A 26 -21.98 19.87 -16.45
C CYS A 26 -22.72 18.72 -17.15
N SER A 27 -23.39 18.95 -18.27
CA SER A 27 -24.22 17.94 -18.96
C SER A 27 -23.41 16.89 -19.72
N LYS A 28 -22.10 17.06 -19.88
CA LYS A 28 -21.19 16.07 -20.50
C LYS A 28 -20.62 15.03 -19.53
N LYS A 29 -20.78 15.21 -18.22
CA LYS A 29 -20.23 14.28 -17.22
C LYS A 29 -21.18 13.10 -17.01
N ILE A 30 -20.63 11.89 -17.02
CA ILE A 30 -21.39 10.69 -16.66
C ILE A 30 -21.77 10.79 -15.18
N THR A 31 -23.06 10.89 -14.88
CA THR A 31 -23.58 11.18 -13.54
C THR A 31 -23.86 9.93 -12.71
N ASN A 32 -24.12 8.77 -13.32
CA ASN A 32 -24.54 7.57 -12.60
C ASN A 32 -23.66 6.34 -12.90
N PHE A 33 -22.98 5.83 -11.86
CA PHE A 33 -22.26 4.55 -11.85
C PHE A 33 -22.92 3.58 -10.86
N GLN A 34 -24.21 3.23 -11.06
CA GLN A 34 -24.97 2.42 -10.10
C GLN A 34 -24.51 0.96 -9.98
N HIS A 35 -23.57 0.49 -10.81
CA HIS A 35 -23.19 -0.93 -10.87
C HIS A 35 -21.68 -1.20 -10.92
N LEU A 36 -20.84 -0.21 -10.61
CA LEU A 36 -19.39 -0.45 -10.59
C LEU A 36 -19.00 -1.12 -9.25
N PRO A 37 -18.46 -2.35 -9.27
CA PRO A 37 -18.11 -3.04 -8.03
C PRO A 37 -17.03 -2.26 -7.29
N ASN A 38 -17.09 -2.27 -5.95
CA ASN A 38 -16.12 -1.62 -5.06
C ASN A 38 -16.10 -0.08 -5.08
N LEU A 39 -17.10 0.57 -5.71
CA LEU A 39 -17.28 2.02 -5.68
C LEU A 39 -18.48 2.40 -4.80
N GLU A 40 -18.23 3.28 -3.84
CA GLU A 40 -19.25 4.06 -3.13
C GLU A 40 -19.13 5.51 -3.60
N ASP A 41 -19.91 5.90 -4.61
CA ASP A 41 -19.77 7.20 -5.29
C ASP A 41 -20.28 8.37 -4.42
N ALA A 42 -19.65 9.54 -4.53
CA ALA A 42 -20.15 10.74 -3.86
C ALA A 42 -21.40 11.27 -4.56
N LYS A 43 -22.40 11.71 -3.81
CA LYS A 43 -23.68 12.17 -4.42
C LYS A 43 -23.52 13.37 -5.35
N LYS A 44 -22.52 14.22 -5.14
CA LYS A 44 -22.24 15.41 -5.97
C LYS A 44 -21.13 15.17 -7.01
N ALA A 45 -20.59 13.95 -7.10
CA ALA A 45 -19.60 13.61 -8.12
C ALA A 45 -20.19 13.78 -9.53
N GLY A 46 -19.42 14.39 -10.43
CA GLY A 46 -19.88 14.67 -11.80
C GLY A 46 -20.92 15.80 -11.93
N THR A 47 -21.27 16.52 -10.85
CA THR A 47 -22.12 17.72 -10.92
C THR A 47 -21.29 19.00 -11.04
N CYS A 48 -21.93 20.18 -11.03
CA CYS A 48 -21.25 21.48 -10.93
C CYS A 48 -20.34 21.60 -9.70
N ASN A 49 -20.61 20.83 -8.65
CA ASN A 49 -19.82 20.82 -7.41
C ASN A 49 -18.73 19.72 -7.38
N SER A 50 -18.46 19.08 -8.51
CA SER A 50 -17.45 18.02 -8.65
C SER A 50 -16.04 18.44 -8.20
N LEU A 51 -15.65 19.71 -8.39
CA LEU A 51 -14.39 20.26 -7.89
C LEU A 51 -14.23 20.14 -6.37
N TYR A 52 -15.33 20.19 -5.61
CA TYR A 52 -15.31 20.05 -4.15
C TYR A 52 -15.42 18.60 -3.70
N CYS A 53 -15.57 17.66 -4.63
CA CYS A 53 -15.66 16.24 -4.33
C CYS A 53 -14.26 15.60 -4.35
N SER A 54 -14.02 14.69 -3.42
CA SER A 54 -12.78 13.93 -3.31
C SER A 54 -13.04 12.43 -3.38
N LEU A 55 -12.28 11.71 -4.21
CA LEU A 55 -12.32 10.25 -4.27
C LEU A 55 -11.25 9.66 -3.36
N ILE A 56 -11.66 8.85 -2.40
CA ILE A 56 -10.75 8.12 -1.50
C ILE A 56 -10.46 6.76 -2.12
N VAL A 57 -9.20 6.52 -2.48
CA VAL A 57 -8.73 5.23 -2.98
C VAL A 57 -8.15 4.44 -1.82
N THR A 58 -8.75 3.29 -1.50
CA THR A 58 -8.38 2.46 -0.35
C THR A 58 -7.64 1.19 -0.74
N GLU A 59 -6.71 0.75 0.12
CA GLU A 59 -6.10 -0.57 0.08
C GLU A 59 -7.09 -1.64 0.55
N GLY A 60 -7.81 -2.25 -0.39
CA GLY A 60 -8.78 -3.30 -0.08
C GLY A 60 -10.08 -2.81 0.56
N GLN A 61 -11.04 -3.74 0.69
CA GLN A 61 -12.33 -3.47 1.32
C GLN A 61 -12.24 -3.27 2.85
N SER A 62 -11.18 -3.77 3.49
CA SER A 62 -10.98 -3.60 4.93
C SER A 62 -10.78 -2.12 5.31
N ALA A 63 -9.98 -1.40 4.52
CA ALA A 63 -9.77 0.03 4.71
C ALA A 63 -11.05 0.84 4.40
N THR A 64 -11.92 0.39 3.48
CA THR A 64 -13.21 1.04 3.20
C THR A 64 -14.10 1.11 4.43
N SER A 65 -14.19 0.03 5.23
CA SER A 65 -14.98 0.06 6.47
C SER A 65 -14.47 1.11 7.46
N SER A 66 -13.14 1.27 7.57
CA SER A 66 -12.51 2.28 8.42
C SER A 66 -12.80 3.71 7.95
N VAL A 67 -12.87 3.92 6.64
CA VAL A 67 -13.27 5.21 6.05
C VAL A 67 -14.74 5.47 6.32
N THR A 68 -15.61 4.53 6.01
CA THR A 68 -17.07 4.65 6.16
C THR A 68 -17.48 4.90 7.61
N ALA A 69 -16.86 4.22 8.57
CA ALA A 69 -17.12 4.42 9.99
C ALA A 69 -16.79 5.84 10.46
N ARG A 70 -15.84 6.53 9.81
CA ARG A 70 -15.34 7.83 10.24
C ARG A 70 -15.90 8.99 9.43
N LEU A 71 -16.18 8.79 8.15
CA LEU A 71 -16.80 9.77 7.26
C LEU A 71 -18.33 9.79 7.34
N GLY A 72 -18.92 9.12 8.34
CA GLY A 72 -20.34 8.73 8.46
C GLY A 72 -21.43 9.78 8.21
N VAL A 73 -21.10 11.00 7.79
CA VAL A 73 -22.04 12.10 7.49
C VAL A 73 -21.77 12.83 6.15
N GLU A 74 -20.60 12.75 5.50
CA GLU A 74 -20.30 13.55 4.29
C GLU A 74 -20.25 12.77 2.95
N ARG A 75 -21.23 11.90 2.72
CA ARG A 75 -21.41 11.15 1.44
C ARG A 75 -21.67 12.03 0.22
N ASP A 76 -21.94 13.31 0.43
CA ASP A 76 -22.16 14.28 -0.63
C ASP A 76 -20.87 14.59 -1.40
N LYS A 77 -19.74 14.69 -0.69
CA LYS A 77 -18.45 15.16 -1.23
C LYS A 77 -17.41 14.05 -1.35
N PHE A 78 -17.50 13.01 -0.52
CA PHE A 78 -16.50 11.95 -0.49
C PHE A 78 -17.02 10.66 -1.11
N GLY A 79 -16.30 10.20 -2.14
CA GLY A 79 -16.48 8.88 -2.74
C GLY A 79 -15.40 7.93 -2.24
N ILE A 80 -15.65 6.63 -2.25
CA ILE A 80 -14.68 5.61 -1.84
C ILE A 80 -14.55 4.56 -2.94
N PHE A 81 -13.33 4.27 -3.36
CA PHE A 81 -13.03 3.20 -4.31
C PHE A 81 -11.97 2.27 -3.73
N SER A 82 -12.31 0.99 -3.55
CA SER A 82 -11.38 -0.01 -3.01
C SER A 82 -10.63 -0.75 -4.10
N LEU A 83 -9.30 -0.66 -4.04
CA LEU A 83 -8.42 -1.46 -4.88
C LEU A 83 -8.49 -2.93 -4.45
N ARG A 84 -8.41 -3.84 -5.41
CA ARG A 84 -8.44 -5.29 -5.14
C ARG A 84 -7.09 -5.82 -4.66
N GLY A 85 -6.01 -5.11 -5.00
CA GLY A 85 -4.65 -5.46 -4.62
C GLY A 85 -3.66 -4.43 -5.15
N ASN A 86 -2.43 -4.89 -5.45
CA ASN A 86 -1.43 -4.03 -6.04
C ASN A 86 -1.86 -3.58 -7.44
N MET A 87 -1.92 -2.26 -7.65
CA MET A 87 -2.17 -1.69 -8.96
C MET A 87 -1.08 -2.11 -9.97
N LEU A 88 -1.48 -2.33 -11.23
CA LEU A 88 -0.54 -2.67 -12.30
C LEU A 88 0.51 -1.56 -12.50
N ASN A 89 1.78 -1.94 -12.63
CA ASN A 89 2.83 -0.99 -13.01
C ASN A 89 2.73 -0.62 -14.49
N VAL A 90 2.07 0.50 -14.78
CA VAL A 90 1.79 0.99 -16.14
C VAL A 90 3.02 1.42 -16.96
N ARG A 91 4.21 1.49 -16.35
CA ARG A 91 5.45 1.80 -17.10
C ARG A 91 6.03 0.60 -17.81
N GLU A 92 5.72 -0.60 -17.32
CA GLU A 92 6.29 -1.87 -17.78
C GLU A 92 5.25 -2.73 -18.50
N ALA A 93 3.96 -2.40 -18.37
CA ALA A 93 2.88 -3.07 -19.06
C ALA A 93 2.74 -2.54 -20.50
N SER A 94 2.36 -3.43 -21.42
CA SER A 94 1.96 -3.03 -22.78
C SER A 94 0.59 -2.34 -22.75
N ASP A 95 0.33 -1.44 -23.71
CA ASP A 95 -0.93 -0.69 -23.79
C ASP A 95 -2.15 -1.63 -23.83
N ASN A 96 -2.05 -2.76 -24.55
CA ASN A 96 -3.09 -3.79 -24.57
C ASN A 96 -3.37 -4.38 -23.18
N HIS A 97 -2.32 -4.60 -22.39
CA HIS A 97 -2.47 -5.14 -21.03
C HIS A 97 -3.09 -4.11 -20.08
N ILE A 98 -2.77 -2.83 -20.28
CA ILE A 98 -3.33 -1.71 -19.51
C ILE A 98 -4.82 -1.53 -19.85
N MET A 99 -5.16 -1.56 -21.14
CA MET A 99 -6.55 -1.48 -21.61
C MET A 99 -7.38 -2.70 -21.20
N ALA A 100 -6.77 -3.87 -21.04
CA ALA A 100 -7.45 -5.06 -20.51
C ALA A 100 -7.66 -5.01 -18.99
N ASN A 101 -6.93 -4.16 -18.27
CA ASN A 101 -7.00 -4.10 -16.81
C ASN A 101 -8.27 -3.36 -16.35
N ALA A 102 -9.21 -4.13 -15.79
CA ALA A 102 -10.48 -3.61 -15.31
C ALA A 102 -10.34 -2.54 -14.22
N GLU A 103 -9.34 -2.65 -13.33
CA GLU A 103 -9.17 -1.73 -12.20
C GLU A 103 -8.71 -0.34 -12.66
N ILE A 104 -7.76 -0.28 -13.60
CA ILE A 104 -7.32 0.97 -14.23
C ILE A 104 -8.48 1.60 -14.99
N ASN A 105 -9.17 0.82 -15.82
CA ASN A 105 -10.33 1.32 -16.58
C ASN A 105 -11.43 1.84 -15.67
N ASN A 106 -11.70 1.16 -14.55
CA ASN A 106 -12.67 1.61 -13.57
C ASN A 106 -12.24 2.94 -12.97
N LEU A 107 -10.98 3.08 -12.53
CA LEU A 107 -10.48 4.33 -11.95
C LEU A 107 -10.55 5.50 -12.93
N VAL A 108 -10.15 5.27 -14.19
CA VAL A 108 -10.23 6.27 -15.27
C VAL A 108 -11.67 6.72 -15.50
N LYS A 109 -12.61 5.76 -15.58
CA LYS A 109 -14.05 6.04 -15.73
C LYS A 109 -14.63 6.80 -14.53
N ILE A 110 -14.29 6.39 -13.30
CA ILE A 110 -14.76 7.02 -12.06
C ILE A 110 -14.34 8.49 -12.00
N LEU A 111 -13.09 8.78 -12.37
CA LEU A 111 -12.53 10.13 -12.32
C LEU A 111 -12.91 10.99 -13.53
N GLY A 112 -13.36 10.38 -14.63
CA GLY A 112 -13.61 11.08 -15.88
C GLY A 112 -12.31 11.48 -16.60
N LEU A 113 -11.27 10.65 -16.47
CA LEU A 113 -9.97 10.89 -17.10
C LEU A 113 -9.98 10.42 -18.56
N GLU A 114 -9.27 11.15 -19.41
CA GLU A 114 -9.07 10.81 -20.81
C GLU A 114 -7.59 10.61 -21.09
N PHE A 115 -7.24 9.49 -21.72
CA PHE A 115 -5.87 9.24 -22.16
C PHE A 115 -5.47 10.29 -23.21
N ASN A 116 -4.20 10.71 -23.19
CA ASN A 116 -3.61 11.74 -24.06
C ASN A 116 -4.10 13.18 -23.85
N LYS A 117 -5.08 13.44 -22.97
CA LYS A 117 -5.46 14.81 -22.57
C LYS A 117 -4.48 15.36 -21.53
N LYS A 118 -4.09 16.63 -21.68
CA LYS A 118 -3.31 17.36 -20.66
C LYS A 118 -4.25 18.24 -19.84
N TYR A 119 -4.19 18.12 -18.52
CA TYR A 119 -5.00 18.89 -17.58
C TYR A 119 -4.14 19.98 -16.96
N THR A 120 -4.35 21.24 -17.36
CA THR A 120 -3.49 22.36 -16.95
C THR A 120 -4.27 23.51 -16.33
N SER A 121 -5.50 23.74 -16.78
CA SER A 121 -6.36 24.82 -16.30
C SER A 121 -7.40 24.32 -15.30
N ILE A 122 -8.04 25.26 -14.60
CA ILE A 122 -9.20 24.97 -13.73
C ILE A 122 -10.37 24.44 -14.57
N ASP A 123 -10.51 24.90 -15.82
CA ASP A 123 -11.53 24.42 -16.75
C ASP A 123 -11.31 22.95 -17.13
N ASP A 124 -10.06 22.52 -17.25
CA ASP A 124 -9.74 21.10 -17.45
C ASP A 124 -10.13 20.27 -16.23
N LEU A 125 -9.87 20.77 -15.02
CA LEU A 125 -10.31 20.12 -13.77
C LEU A 125 -11.83 20.07 -13.65
N ASN A 126 -12.51 21.10 -14.16
CA ASN A 126 -13.96 21.13 -14.32
C ASN A 126 -14.48 20.08 -15.29
N THR A 127 -13.64 19.36 -16.05
CA THR A 127 -14.11 18.19 -16.83
C THR A 127 -14.13 16.89 -16.01
N LEU A 128 -13.40 16.83 -14.90
CA LEU A 128 -13.29 15.64 -14.05
C LEU A 128 -14.53 15.47 -13.15
N ARG A 129 -14.79 14.24 -12.69
CA ARG A 129 -15.89 13.93 -11.76
C ARG A 129 -15.56 14.26 -10.31
N TYR A 130 -14.28 14.26 -9.97
CA TYR A 130 -13.72 14.56 -8.66
C TYR A 130 -12.60 15.60 -8.81
N GLY A 131 -12.58 16.58 -7.91
CA GLY A 131 -11.55 17.61 -7.88
C GLY A 131 -10.24 17.15 -7.23
N LYS A 132 -10.28 16.11 -6.40
CA LYS A 132 -9.09 15.50 -5.77
C LYS A 132 -9.21 13.99 -5.61
N VAL A 133 -8.06 13.34 -5.51
CA VAL A 133 -7.91 11.93 -5.16
C VAL A 133 -7.10 11.81 -3.87
N LEU A 134 -7.70 11.20 -2.86
CA LEU A 134 -7.09 10.93 -1.55
C LEU A 134 -6.67 9.46 -1.49
N ILE A 135 -5.38 9.20 -1.35
CA ILE A 135 -4.86 7.84 -1.17
C ILE A 135 -4.94 7.53 0.33
N MET A 136 -5.76 6.55 0.69
CA MET A 136 -5.79 6.00 2.04
C MET A 136 -5.25 4.58 2.02
N LYS A 137 -4.13 4.40 2.70
CA LYS A 137 -3.47 3.11 2.88
C LYS A 137 -3.41 2.76 4.35
N ASP A 138 -3.21 1.49 4.64
CA ASP A 138 -2.78 1.13 5.98
C ASP A 138 -1.38 1.71 6.23
N GLN A 139 -1.08 2.04 7.48
CA GLN A 139 0.23 2.60 7.84
C GLN A 139 1.28 1.49 7.99
N ASP A 140 1.35 0.64 6.97
CA ASP A 140 2.33 -0.41 6.81
C ASP A 140 3.26 -0.13 5.60
N LEU A 141 4.19 -1.06 5.39
CA LEU A 141 5.18 -0.97 4.32
C LEU A 141 4.55 -1.29 2.97
N ASP A 142 3.64 -2.27 2.89
CA ASP A 142 3.00 -2.70 1.65
C ASP A 142 2.06 -1.61 1.09
N GLY A 143 1.34 -0.89 1.94
CA GLY A 143 0.55 0.25 1.51
C GLY A 143 1.41 1.36 0.90
N SER A 144 2.66 1.54 1.36
CA SER A 144 3.60 2.50 0.75
C SER A 144 3.97 2.09 -0.68
N HIS A 145 3.96 0.81 -1.01
CA HIS A 145 4.11 0.37 -2.39
C HIS A 145 2.87 0.69 -3.23
N ILE A 146 1.66 0.44 -2.70
CA ILE A 146 0.40 0.74 -3.40
C ILE A 146 0.27 2.23 -3.69
N ALA A 147 0.53 3.09 -2.71
CA ALA A 147 0.56 4.53 -2.91
C ALA A 147 1.56 4.93 -4.01
N GLY A 148 2.73 4.29 -4.04
CA GLY A 148 3.73 4.51 -5.08
C GLY A 148 3.26 4.10 -6.47
N LEU A 149 2.52 2.99 -6.60
CA LEU A 149 1.95 2.55 -7.88
C LEU A 149 0.87 3.52 -8.39
N ILE A 150 0.02 4.04 -7.50
CA ILE A 150 -0.98 5.07 -7.85
C ILE A 150 -0.26 6.35 -8.32
N ILE A 151 0.73 6.83 -7.58
CA ILE A 151 1.51 8.01 -7.97
C ILE A 151 2.21 7.77 -9.32
N ASN A 152 2.76 6.58 -9.54
CA ASN A 152 3.38 6.19 -10.79
C ASN A 152 2.38 6.21 -11.96
N PHE A 153 1.15 5.74 -11.73
CA PHE A 153 0.07 5.76 -12.71
C PHE A 153 -0.26 7.18 -13.18
N PHE A 154 -0.55 8.09 -12.25
CA PHE A 154 -0.81 9.50 -12.58
C PHE A 154 0.43 10.17 -13.19
N HIS A 155 1.63 9.86 -12.73
CA HIS A 155 2.85 10.45 -13.26
C HIS A 155 3.14 10.02 -14.70
N LYS A 156 2.77 8.79 -15.09
CA LYS A 156 2.98 8.28 -16.45
C LYS A 156 2.00 8.92 -17.45
N TYR A 157 0.74 9.07 -17.09
CA TYR A 157 -0.31 9.53 -18.02
C TYR A 157 -0.64 11.02 -17.91
N TRP A 158 -0.67 11.57 -16.69
CA TRP A 158 -1.10 12.94 -16.42
C TRP A 158 -0.17 13.64 -15.41
N PRO A 159 1.11 13.89 -15.76
CA PRO A 159 2.05 14.56 -14.86
C PRO A 159 1.58 15.96 -14.46
N SER A 160 0.79 16.63 -15.30
CA SER A 160 0.24 17.95 -15.00
C SER A 160 -0.74 17.95 -13.81
N LEU A 161 -1.48 16.85 -13.58
CA LEU A 161 -2.36 16.72 -12.41
C LEU A 161 -1.59 16.66 -11.09
N ILE A 162 -0.38 16.08 -11.11
CA ILE A 162 0.48 16.06 -9.92
C ILE A 162 0.89 17.49 -9.55
N ASN A 163 1.25 18.31 -10.55
CA ASN A 163 1.62 19.70 -10.33
C ASN A 163 0.47 20.56 -9.80
N LEU A 164 -0.78 20.17 -10.09
CA LEU A 164 -2.01 20.83 -9.61
C LEU A 164 -2.46 20.32 -8.23
N GLN A 165 -1.67 19.51 -7.54
CA GLN A 165 -2.01 18.93 -6.23
C GLN A 165 -3.33 18.12 -6.25
N TYR A 166 -3.57 17.43 -7.37
CA TYR A 166 -4.75 16.59 -7.55
C TYR A 166 -4.73 15.34 -6.65
N LEU A 167 -3.53 14.89 -6.26
CA LEU A 167 -3.33 13.74 -5.37
C LEU A 167 -2.96 14.22 -3.97
N GLU A 168 -3.56 13.62 -2.95
CA GLU A 168 -3.20 13.78 -1.54
C GLU A 168 -3.21 12.42 -0.84
N ARG A 169 -2.67 12.35 0.38
CA ARG A 169 -2.63 11.12 1.17
C ARG A 169 -3.22 11.33 2.55
N ILE A 170 -3.98 10.35 3.01
CA ILE A 170 -4.45 10.28 4.39
C ILE A 170 -3.47 9.41 5.17
N ILE A 171 -2.89 9.95 6.24
CA ILE A 171 -2.00 9.20 7.13
C ILE A 171 -2.73 8.87 8.42
N THR A 172 -2.63 7.61 8.83
CA THR A 172 -3.17 7.12 10.10
C THR A 172 -2.04 6.98 11.13
N PRO A 173 -2.29 7.26 12.42
CA PRO A 173 -1.27 7.13 13.45
C PRO A 173 -0.85 5.66 13.63
N ILE A 174 0.45 5.40 13.77
CA ILE A 174 1.01 4.04 13.94
C ILE A 174 0.72 3.50 15.35
N VAL A 175 0.90 4.34 16.37
CA VAL A 175 0.70 3.97 17.77
C VAL A 175 -0.21 5.00 18.42
N MET A 176 -1.24 4.52 19.11
CA MET A 176 -2.08 5.33 19.99
C MET A 176 -1.82 4.93 21.44
N MET A 177 -1.28 5.84 22.23
CA MET A 177 -1.12 5.63 23.67
C MET A 177 -2.37 6.16 24.39
N LYS A 178 -3.05 5.28 25.12
CA LYS A 178 -4.13 5.68 26.03
C LYS A 178 -3.56 5.71 27.44
N PHE A 179 -3.50 6.89 28.02
CA PHE A 179 -3.21 7.03 29.43
C PHE A 179 -4.51 6.80 30.22
N PRO A 180 -4.51 5.94 31.25
CA PRO A 180 -5.64 5.88 32.16
C PRO A 180 -5.76 7.24 32.83
N THR A 181 -6.84 7.97 32.56
CA THR A 181 -7.14 9.23 33.23
C THR A 181 -7.40 8.94 34.70
N LEU A 182 -6.49 9.39 35.57
CA LEU A 182 -6.80 9.57 36.99
C LEU A 182 -7.78 10.74 37.10
N ASN A 183 -9.07 10.41 37.16
CA ASN A 183 -10.21 11.31 37.45
C ASN A 183 -10.55 12.37 36.39
N ALA A 184 -11.56 12.11 35.56
CA ALA A 184 -12.43 13.17 35.02
C ALA A 184 -13.77 12.60 34.51
N THR A 185 -14.82 12.79 35.30
CA THR A 185 -16.20 12.90 34.81
C THR A 185 -16.31 14.16 33.95
N THR A 186 -16.37 14.01 32.62
CA THR A 186 -17.19 14.83 31.69
C THR A 186 -16.87 14.47 30.24
N SER A 187 -17.93 14.14 29.49
CA SER A 187 -18.05 14.04 28.02
C SER A 187 -16.84 13.48 27.23
N ASN A 188 -16.89 12.18 26.94
CA ASN A 188 -16.12 11.53 25.88
C ASN A 188 -16.43 12.19 24.52
N THR A 189 -15.64 13.18 24.13
CA THR A 189 -15.45 13.51 22.71
C THR A 189 -14.06 13.01 22.34
N THR A 190 -14.01 11.79 21.80
CA THR A 190 -12.80 11.29 21.15
C THR A 190 -12.52 12.18 19.94
N LYS A 191 -11.60 13.14 20.08
CA LYS A 191 -11.05 13.89 18.96
C LYS A 191 -10.44 12.86 18.00
N ASN A 192 -10.97 12.79 16.78
CA ASN A 192 -10.51 11.86 15.75
C ASN A 192 -9.17 12.37 15.21
N ASP A 193 -8.07 11.97 15.84
CA ASP A 193 -6.72 12.41 15.48
C ASP A 193 -6.25 11.72 14.18
N TYR A 194 -6.44 12.41 13.06
CA TYR A 194 -5.80 12.11 11.79
C TYR A 194 -5.01 13.30 11.31
N PHE A 195 -3.90 13.01 10.63
CA PHE A 195 -3.14 14.01 9.91
C PHE A 195 -3.44 13.83 8.42
N ILE A 196 -4.08 14.83 7.81
CA ILE A 196 -4.16 14.93 6.35
C ILE A 196 -2.80 15.46 5.91
N ASP A 197 -2.07 14.65 5.15
CA ASP A 197 -0.77 15.05 4.64
C ASP A 197 -0.91 15.42 3.18
N TYR A 198 -0.71 16.71 2.91
CA TYR A 198 -0.83 17.24 1.56
C TYR A 198 0.35 16.76 0.73
N PHE A 199 0.10 16.28 -0.48
CA PHE A 199 1.15 16.17 -1.50
C PHE A 199 1.53 17.60 -1.96
N ASN A 200 2.15 18.35 -1.04
CA ASN A 200 2.74 19.63 -1.35
C ASN A 200 4.05 19.36 -2.07
N ASP A 201 3.95 19.12 -3.38
CA ASP A 201 4.99 19.53 -4.32
C ASP A 201 4.98 21.08 -4.39
N LYS A 202 5.13 21.77 -3.24
CA LYS A 202 5.80 23.07 -3.24
C LYS A 202 7.25 22.77 -3.56
N PHE A 203 7.51 22.54 -4.85
CA PHE A 203 8.81 22.74 -5.45
C PHE A 203 9.25 24.13 -5.00
N ASN A 204 10.15 24.19 -4.01
CA ASN A 204 10.96 25.39 -3.87
C ASN A 204 11.73 25.47 -5.17
N LYS A 205 11.27 26.34 -6.08
CA LYS A 205 11.98 26.74 -7.30
C LYS A 205 13.43 27.17 -7.01
N ASN A 206 13.78 27.41 -5.74
CA ASN A 206 15.04 27.97 -5.30
C ASN A 206 16.03 26.97 -4.67
N THR A 207 15.81 25.65 -4.73
CA THR A 207 16.82 24.68 -4.18
C THR A 207 17.25 23.56 -5.11
N TRP A 208 16.71 23.45 -6.32
CA TRP A 208 17.04 22.35 -7.22
C TRP A 208 17.12 22.88 -8.65
N ASN A 209 18.34 23.10 -9.11
CA ASN A 209 18.60 23.39 -10.52
C ASN A 209 18.42 22.09 -11.32
N LYS A 210 17.55 22.17 -12.34
CA LYS A 210 17.29 21.24 -13.46
C LYS A 210 16.15 20.23 -13.26
N GLU A 211 15.10 20.44 -14.05
CA GLU A 211 13.93 19.55 -14.26
C GLU A 211 14.32 18.12 -14.65
N ASP A 212 15.53 17.90 -15.17
CA ASP A 212 16.06 16.60 -15.61
C ASP A 212 16.26 15.58 -14.47
N GLN A 213 16.62 16.01 -13.25
CA GLN A 213 16.87 15.10 -12.13
C GLN A 213 15.57 14.55 -11.50
N LEU A 214 14.46 15.27 -11.66
CA LEU A 214 13.18 14.91 -11.05
C LEU A 214 12.46 13.77 -11.78
N ILE A 215 12.60 13.75 -13.11
CA ILE A 215 12.07 12.70 -13.98
C ILE A 215 12.82 11.37 -13.72
N GLU A 216 14.10 11.46 -13.39
CA GLU A 216 14.99 10.33 -13.12
C GLU A 216 14.58 9.55 -11.85
N HIS A 217 14.13 10.23 -10.79
CA HIS A 217 13.82 9.60 -9.50
C HIS A 217 12.48 8.84 -9.46
N LYS A 218 11.45 9.34 -10.14
CA LYS A 218 10.16 8.61 -10.26
C LYS A 218 10.30 7.41 -11.20
N GLN A 219 11.20 7.48 -12.18
CA GLN A 219 11.56 6.34 -13.03
C GLN A 219 12.45 5.32 -12.30
N LEU A 220 13.34 5.76 -11.40
CA LEU A 220 14.21 4.90 -10.59
C LEU A 220 13.43 3.79 -9.86
N ALA A 221 12.30 4.14 -9.26
CA ALA A 221 11.51 3.23 -8.44
C ALA A 221 10.65 2.23 -9.24
N PHE A 222 10.20 2.58 -10.45
CA PHE A 222 9.19 1.80 -11.19
C PHE A 222 9.64 1.31 -12.56
N SER A 223 10.75 1.83 -13.11
CA SER A 223 11.25 1.40 -14.42
C SER A 223 12.20 0.19 -14.32
N SER A 224 12.03 -0.78 -15.22
CA SER A 224 12.93 -1.92 -15.41
C SER A 224 14.29 -1.53 -15.98
N LYS A 225 14.41 -0.37 -16.62
CA LYS A 225 15.69 0.13 -17.16
C LYS A 225 16.65 0.60 -16.06
N MET A 226 16.13 0.93 -14.88
CA MET A 226 16.88 1.52 -13.78
C MET A 226 17.25 0.50 -12.68
N ILE A 227 17.37 -0.79 -13.02
CA ILE A 227 17.66 -1.84 -12.02
C ILE A 227 18.99 -1.61 -11.31
N GLU A 228 20.07 -1.33 -12.05
CA GLU A 228 21.39 -1.12 -11.45
C GLU A 228 21.42 0.12 -10.54
N ALA A 229 20.88 1.25 -11.03
CA ALA A 229 20.73 2.46 -10.22
C ALA A 229 19.90 2.21 -8.94
N ARG A 230 18.87 1.37 -9.01
CA ARG A 230 18.06 0.99 -7.85
C ARG A 230 18.83 0.12 -6.86
N LYS A 231 19.68 -0.78 -7.33
CA LYS A 231 20.56 -1.57 -6.46
C LYS A 231 21.54 -0.67 -5.71
N GLU A 232 22.19 0.25 -6.42
CA GLU A 232 23.11 1.23 -5.81
C GLU A 232 22.40 2.08 -4.76
N TRP A 233 21.20 2.56 -5.08
CA TRP A 233 20.38 3.34 -4.16
C TRP A 233 20.02 2.56 -2.89
N ILE A 234 19.54 1.31 -3.02
CA ILE A 234 19.23 0.45 -1.87
C ILE A 234 20.48 0.15 -1.05
N GLN A 235 21.61 -0.12 -1.69
CA GLN A 235 22.87 -0.39 -1.00
C GLN A 235 23.36 0.81 -0.19
N LYS A 236 23.29 2.01 -0.77
CA LYS A 236 23.65 3.27 -0.11
C LYS A 236 22.79 3.47 1.15
N GLU A 237 21.47 3.34 1.01
CA GLU A 237 20.53 3.53 2.12
C GLU A 237 20.77 2.51 3.26
N ILE A 238 21.04 1.24 2.92
CA ILE A 238 21.37 0.21 3.93
C ILE A 238 22.67 0.55 4.67
N LYS A 239 23.70 1.06 3.97
CA LYS A 239 24.97 1.47 4.59
C LYS A 239 24.78 2.65 5.53
N GLU A 240 24.06 3.69 5.09
CA GLU A 240 23.80 4.89 5.90
C GLU A 240 23.00 4.56 7.16
N ARG A 241 21.99 3.69 7.07
CA ARG A 241 21.22 3.23 8.25
C ARG A 241 22.02 2.40 9.23
N ARG A 242 23.02 1.65 8.74
CA ARG A 242 23.94 0.92 9.63
C ARG A 242 24.84 1.88 10.39
N GLN A 243 25.26 2.98 9.77
CA GLN A 243 26.11 4.00 10.38
C GLN A 243 25.34 4.89 11.37
N LYS A 244 24.10 5.29 11.06
CA LYS A 244 23.24 6.09 11.95
C LYS A 244 22.78 5.36 13.22
N ARG A 245 22.94 4.04 13.28
CA ARG A 245 22.56 3.21 14.44
C ARG A 245 23.41 3.47 15.70
N ASN A 246 24.42 4.34 15.62
CA ASN A 246 25.31 4.71 16.73
C ASN A 246 25.07 6.12 17.30
N ASN A 247 24.21 6.95 16.70
CA ASN A 247 23.91 8.29 17.21
C ASN A 247 22.40 8.45 17.37
N ASP A 248 21.92 8.32 18.61
CA ASP A 248 20.55 8.65 19.00
C ASP A 248 20.31 10.14 18.82
N ILE A 249 19.68 10.53 17.70
CA ILE A 249 18.63 11.56 17.63
C ILE A 249 17.76 11.21 16.42
N LEU A 250 16.51 10.81 16.68
CA LEU A 250 15.45 10.77 15.67
C LEU A 250 15.05 12.21 15.34
N GLU A 251 15.68 12.81 14.34
CA GLU A 251 15.21 14.08 13.79
C GLU A 251 13.83 13.89 13.15
N PHE A 252 12.90 14.80 13.45
CA PHE A 252 11.59 14.86 12.82
C PHE A 252 11.77 15.22 11.35
N ILE A 253 11.39 14.31 10.46
CA ILE A 253 11.73 14.42 9.06
C ILE A 253 10.59 15.09 8.26
N GLN A 254 10.87 16.23 7.62
CA GLN A 254 9.92 16.97 6.78
C GLN A 254 9.55 16.25 5.45
N HIS A 255 8.36 16.61 4.97
CA HIS A 255 7.46 15.98 3.98
C HIS A 255 7.83 16.14 2.48
N ARG A 256 9.03 15.71 2.03
CA ARG A 256 9.44 15.82 0.60
C ARG A 256 9.84 14.50 -0.08
N ASP A 257 9.87 13.39 0.64
CA ASP A 257 10.62 12.19 0.24
C ASP A 257 9.77 10.91 0.31
N PHE A 258 8.59 10.86 -0.30
CA PHE A 258 7.82 9.60 -0.33
C PHE A 258 8.64 8.44 -0.95
N ILE A 259 9.33 8.70 -2.07
CA ILE A 259 10.21 7.70 -2.71
C ILE A 259 11.43 7.41 -1.83
N TYR A 260 12.04 8.45 -1.26
CA TYR A 260 13.30 8.39 -0.51
C TYR A 260 13.17 8.05 0.98
N LYS A 261 11.96 8.03 1.54
CA LYS A 261 11.70 7.70 2.95
C LYS A 261 10.71 6.54 3.08
N ASP A 262 9.56 6.60 2.42
CA ASP A 262 8.54 5.55 2.60
C ASP A 262 8.77 4.35 1.66
N LEU A 263 8.94 4.61 0.36
CA LEU A 263 9.07 3.55 -0.63
C LEU A 263 10.40 2.79 -0.50
N ILE A 264 11.49 3.46 -0.14
CA ILE A 264 12.77 2.78 0.11
C ILE A 264 12.70 1.82 1.31
N HIS A 265 11.89 2.13 2.33
CA HIS A 265 11.65 1.21 3.45
C HIS A 265 10.97 -0.06 2.95
N TYR A 266 9.93 0.11 2.13
CA TYR A 266 9.27 -1.01 1.47
C TYR A 266 10.26 -1.84 0.65
N LEU A 267 11.11 -1.22 -0.19
CA LEU A 267 12.06 -1.95 -1.03
C LEU A 267 13.06 -2.78 -0.22
N ILE A 268 13.63 -2.20 0.84
CA ILE A 268 14.56 -2.90 1.73
C ILE A 268 13.86 -4.07 2.42
N MET A 269 12.69 -3.83 3.00
CA MET A 269 11.91 -4.86 3.69
C MET A 269 11.41 -5.96 2.75
N ASN A 270 11.06 -5.59 1.51
CA ASN A 270 10.67 -6.54 0.48
C ASN A 270 11.83 -7.46 0.09
N ASN A 271 13.05 -6.93 0.00
CA ASN A 271 14.25 -7.75 -0.21
C ASN A 271 14.52 -8.65 1.01
N GLU A 272 14.39 -8.13 2.22
CA GLU A 272 14.63 -8.92 3.44
C GLU A 272 13.66 -10.09 3.64
N ARG A 273 12.40 -9.92 3.24
CA ARG A 273 11.40 -11.01 3.29
C ARG A 273 11.53 -12.00 2.13
N SER A 274 11.97 -11.54 0.95
CA SER A 274 11.99 -12.35 -0.28
C SER A 274 13.30 -13.11 -0.47
N ILE A 275 14.42 -12.52 -0.07
CA ILE A 275 15.76 -13.09 -0.29
C ILE A 275 16.16 -13.91 0.95
N PRO A 276 16.44 -15.22 0.78
CA PRO A 276 16.91 -16.05 1.88
C PRO A 276 18.26 -15.57 2.44
N LYS A 277 18.52 -15.87 3.72
CA LYS A 277 19.84 -15.59 4.31
C LYS A 277 20.82 -16.70 3.95
N LEU A 278 22.09 -16.32 3.70
CA LEU A 278 23.15 -17.26 3.33
C LEU A 278 23.37 -18.36 4.38
N VAL A 279 23.22 -18.03 5.65
CA VAL A 279 23.56 -18.92 6.78
C VAL A 279 22.64 -20.14 6.86
N ASP A 280 21.34 -19.94 6.64
CA ASP A 280 20.31 -20.97 6.84
C ASP A 280 19.51 -21.29 5.57
N GLY A 281 19.67 -20.51 4.51
CA GLY A 281 18.89 -20.65 3.29
C GLY A 281 17.41 -20.29 3.45
N PHE A 282 17.02 -19.62 4.54
CA PHE A 282 15.61 -19.30 4.80
C PHE A 282 15.23 -17.85 4.53
N LYS A 283 14.04 -17.69 3.96
CA LYS A 283 13.26 -16.45 4.04
C LYS A 283 12.79 -16.19 5.48
N SER A 284 12.40 -14.95 5.76
CA SER A 284 11.91 -14.56 7.09
C SER A 284 10.71 -15.41 7.56
N CYS A 285 9.74 -15.66 6.67
CA CYS A 285 8.57 -16.50 6.93
C CYS A 285 8.95 -17.96 7.24
N GLN A 286 9.78 -18.59 6.41
CA GLN A 286 10.26 -19.96 6.61
C GLN A 286 10.96 -20.12 7.95
N ARG A 287 11.82 -19.15 8.31
CA ARG A 287 12.51 -19.14 9.60
C ARG A 287 11.51 -19.10 10.76
N LYS A 288 10.49 -18.24 10.71
CA LYS A 288 9.44 -18.17 11.75
C LYS A 288 8.71 -19.50 11.91
N ILE A 289 8.37 -20.19 10.82
CA ILE A 289 7.71 -21.51 10.85
C ILE A 289 8.59 -22.54 11.58
N ILE A 290 9.85 -22.66 11.15
CA ILE A 290 10.80 -23.62 11.71
C ILE A 290 11.06 -23.35 13.20
N ILE A 291 11.11 -22.09 13.61
CA ILE A 291 11.29 -21.70 15.01
C ILE A 291 10.10 -22.12 15.87
N THR A 292 8.89 -21.91 15.38
CA THR A 292 7.67 -22.34 16.09
C THR A 292 7.68 -23.86 16.30
N PHE A 293 8.11 -24.63 15.29
CA PHE A 293 8.31 -26.08 15.47
C PHE A 293 9.31 -26.39 16.59
N PHE A 294 10.45 -25.70 16.59
CA PHE A 294 11.49 -25.92 17.58
C PHE A 294 11.10 -25.50 19.01
N LYS A 295 10.17 -24.56 19.17
CA LYS A 295 9.70 -24.07 20.47
C LYS A 295 8.59 -24.92 21.10
N GLY A 296 7.81 -25.67 20.33
CA GLY A 296 6.65 -26.37 20.91
C GLY A 296 6.02 -27.54 20.14
N TYR A 297 6.48 -27.85 18.92
CA TYR A 297 5.84 -28.88 18.06
C TYR A 297 6.81 -29.97 17.56
N ASP A 298 7.93 -30.17 18.27
CA ASP A 298 9.04 -31.03 17.83
C ASP A 298 8.65 -32.50 17.52
N LYS A 299 7.59 -33.01 18.17
CA LYS A 299 7.19 -34.43 18.08
C LYS A 299 5.74 -34.66 17.66
N HIS A 300 4.98 -33.59 17.40
CA HIS A 300 3.55 -33.69 17.14
C HIS A 300 3.23 -33.37 15.69
N GLU A 301 2.35 -34.18 15.11
CA GLU A 301 1.62 -33.79 13.92
C GLU A 301 0.68 -32.64 14.28
N VAL A 302 0.65 -31.62 13.42
CA VAL A 302 -0.17 -30.43 13.59
C VAL A 302 -0.78 -30.05 12.24
N GLN A 303 -2.04 -29.64 12.27
CA GLN A 303 -2.70 -29.09 11.08
C GLN A 303 -2.01 -27.79 10.64
N VAL A 304 -1.86 -27.58 9.34
CA VAL A 304 -1.17 -26.40 8.78
C VAL A 304 -1.84 -25.11 9.23
N GLU A 305 -3.17 -25.05 9.22
CA GLU A 305 -3.93 -23.87 9.70
C GLU A 305 -3.63 -23.59 11.18
N GLN A 306 -3.68 -24.62 12.05
CA GLN A 306 -3.38 -24.48 13.47
C GLN A 306 -1.93 -24.04 13.71
N LEU A 307 -0.97 -24.64 13.02
CA LEU A 307 0.44 -24.25 13.11
C LEU A 307 0.63 -22.77 12.75
N THR A 308 0.05 -22.33 11.63
CA THR A 308 0.21 -20.93 11.19
C THR A 308 -0.37 -19.93 12.19
N ARG A 309 -1.47 -20.28 12.87
CA ARG A 309 -2.00 -19.48 13.98
C ARG A 309 -0.98 -19.34 15.10
N SER A 310 -0.36 -20.44 15.54
CA SER A 310 0.69 -20.41 16.56
C SER A 310 1.93 -19.63 16.09
N VAL A 311 2.31 -19.73 14.81
CA VAL A 311 3.42 -18.94 14.25
C VAL A 311 3.12 -17.45 14.34
N CYS A 312 1.91 -17.03 13.99
CA CYS A 312 1.53 -15.62 14.09
C CYS A 312 1.62 -15.08 15.51
N GLU A 313 1.14 -15.86 16.48
CA GLU A 313 1.17 -15.50 17.90
C GLU A 313 2.60 -15.46 18.47
N MET A 314 3.38 -16.53 18.27
CA MET A 314 4.70 -16.67 18.89
C MET A 314 5.79 -15.80 18.25
N THR A 315 5.61 -15.39 17.00
CA THR A 315 6.64 -14.65 16.23
C THR A 315 6.20 -13.25 15.82
N THR A 316 5.04 -12.79 16.31
CA THR A 316 4.43 -11.51 15.95
C THR A 316 4.45 -11.31 14.42
N TYR A 317 3.92 -12.28 13.68
CA TYR A 317 3.84 -12.19 12.22
C TYR A 317 2.63 -11.34 11.84
N HIS A 318 2.88 -10.24 11.14
CA HIS A 318 1.86 -9.23 10.85
C HIS A 318 1.21 -9.37 9.47
N HIS A 319 1.69 -10.28 8.61
CA HIS A 319 1.09 -10.50 7.30
C HIS A 319 0.01 -11.60 7.34
N GLY A 320 -0.76 -11.75 6.26
CA GLY A 320 -1.85 -12.72 6.17
C GLY A 320 -1.41 -14.18 6.40
N GLN A 321 -2.26 -14.94 7.12
CA GLN A 321 -2.02 -16.37 7.44
C GLN A 321 -1.88 -17.24 6.19
N MET A 322 -2.57 -16.90 5.10
CA MET A 322 -2.50 -17.63 3.83
C MET A 322 -1.06 -17.73 3.30
N SER A 323 -0.27 -16.65 3.41
CA SER A 323 1.13 -16.66 2.98
C SER A 323 1.98 -17.64 3.80
N LEU A 324 1.72 -17.76 5.11
CA LEU A 324 2.41 -18.75 5.95
C LEU A 324 1.97 -20.18 5.64
N MET A 325 0.69 -20.40 5.33
CA MET A 325 0.19 -21.72 4.98
C MET A 325 0.85 -22.23 3.69
N LEU A 326 0.92 -21.36 2.67
CA LEU A 326 1.61 -21.67 1.40
C LEU A 326 3.10 -21.92 1.61
N GLU A 327 3.76 -21.12 2.46
CA GLU A 327 5.18 -21.32 2.77
C GLU A 327 5.44 -22.62 3.54
N THR A 328 4.53 -23.01 4.43
CA THR A 328 4.59 -24.30 5.15
C THR A 328 4.50 -25.46 4.17
N ILE A 329 3.59 -25.36 3.19
CA ILE A 329 3.47 -26.35 2.11
C ILE A 329 4.77 -26.45 1.31
N ILE A 330 5.37 -25.31 0.94
CA ILE A 330 6.65 -25.29 0.20
C ILE A 330 7.75 -26.01 0.99
N LEU A 331 7.85 -25.80 2.30
CA LEU A 331 8.83 -26.47 3.16
C LEU A 331 8.60 -27.98 3.31
N ALA A 332 7.37 -28.45 3.16
CA ALA A 332 6.98 -29.86 3.34
C ALA A 332 6.98 -30.68 2.03
N LYS A 333 6.98 -30.03 0.85
CA LYS A 333 7.02 -30.72 -0.45
C LYS A 333 8.17 -31.73 -0.53
N ASN A 334 7.85 -32.93 -1.03
CA ASN A 334 8.78 -34.07 -1.14
C ASN A 334 8.80 -34.77 -2.51
N TYR A 335 8.18 -34.20 -3.55
CA TYR A 335 8.23 -34.80 -4.89
C TYR A 335 9.51 -34.38 -5.64
N VAL A 336 9.94 -35.21 -6.59
CA VAL A 336 11.18 -35.01 -7.37
C VAL A 336 11.19 -33.61 -8.03
N GLY A 337 12.26 -32.85 -7.81
CA GLY A 337 12.41 -31.48 -8.28
C GLY A 337 12.02 -30.40 -7.26
N THR A 338 11.74 -30.77 -6.01
CA THR A 338 11.47 -29.82 -4.91
C THR A 338 12.61 -29.75 -3.91
N ASN A 339 12.38 -30.13 -2.65
CA ASN A 339 13.36 -30.05 -1.58
C ASN A 339 14.22 -31.32 -1.58
N ASN A 340 15.54 -31.16 -1.72
CA ASN A 340 16.48 -32.27 -1.57
C ASN A 340 16.44 -32.88 -0.15
N ILE A 341 16.22 -32.02 0.85
CA ILE A 341 15.98 -32.42 2.23
C ILE A 341 14.77 -31.63 2.73
N ASN A 342 13.66 -32.32 2.92
CA ASN A 342 12.46 -31.74 3.49
C ASN A 342 12.58 -31.68 5.01
N LEU A 343 12.51 -30.48 5.57
CA LEU A 343 12.57 -30.28 7.02
C LEU A 343 11.23 -30.56 7.69
N LEU A 344 10.15 -30.47 6.92
CA LEU A 344 8.81 -30.82 7.31
C LEU A 344 8.36 -32.05 6.54
N GLU A 345 7.62 -32.92 7.19
CA GLU A 345 7.01 -34.08 6.56
C GLU A 345 5.62 -33.72 6.00
N PRO A 346 5.31 -34.09 4.75
CA PRO A 346 4.00 -33.85 4.16
C PRO A 346 3.00 -34.91 4.64
N VAL A 347 2.05 -34.52 5.49
CA VAL A 347 0.96 -35.40 5.94
C VAL A 347 -0.34 -34.96 5.26
N GLY A 348 -0.65 -35.60 4.13
CA GLY A 348 -1.78 -35.26 3.26
C GLY A 348 -1.33 -34.99 1.82
N LEU A 349 -2.18 -34.35 1.03
CA LEU A 349 -1.91 -34.07 -0.39
C LEU A 349 -1.12 -32.77 -0.57
N TYR A 350 0.22 -32.85 -0.51
CA TYR A 350 1.14 -31.71 -0.69
C TYR A 350 1.51 -31.42 -2.16
N GLY A 351 0.71 -31.94 -3.09
CA GLY A 351 0.94 -31.90 -4.53
C GLY A 351 1.94 -32.94 -5.01
N THR A 352 1.86 -33.26 -6.29
CA THR A 352 2.69 -34.27 -6.94
C THR A 352 3.47 -33.67 -8.11
N ARG A 353 4.44 -34.45 -8.61
CA ARG A 353 5.19 -34.07 -9.81
C ARG A 353 4.29 -33.96 -11.06
N LEU A 354 3.20 -34.73 -11.14
CA LEU A 354 2.36 -34.81 -12.33
C LEU A 354 1.79 -33.44 -12.72
N GLU A 355 1.35 -32.67 -11.73
CA GLU A 355 0.83 -31.31 -11.93
C GLU A 355 1.80 -30.23 -11.44
N SER A 356 3.08 -30.58 -11.26
CA SER A 356 4.10 -29.67 -10.70
C SER A 356 3.68 -29.04 -9.36
N GLY A 357 2.91 -29.77 -8.56
CA GLY A 357 2.40 -29.35 -7.25
C GLY A 357 1.21 -28.38 -7.30
N LYS A 358 0.49 -28.29 -8.42
CA LYS A 358 -0.79 -27.55 -8.52
C LYS A 358 -1.97 -28.34 -7.92
N ASP A 359 -1.85 -29.64 -7.87
CA ASP A 359 -2.75 -30.61 -7.24
C ASP A 359 -2.64 -30.64 -5.70
N VAL A 360 -2.17 -29.56 -5.09
CA VAL A 360 -2.09 -29.45 -3.63
C VAL A 360 -3.48 -29.33 -3.03
N GLY A 361 -3.74 -30.08 -1.96
CA GLY A 361 -4.98 -29.98 -1.20
C GLY A 361 -5.14 -28.60 -0.53
N ASN A 362 -6.37 -28.25 -0.17
CA ASN A 362 -6.61 -27.01 0.58
C ASN A 362 -5.81 -27.04 1.89
N PRO A 363 -5.03 -25.99 2.23
CA PRO A 363 -4.18 -25.97 3.42
C PRO A 363 -4.90 -26.31 4.73
N ARG A 364 -6.21 -26.07 4.83
CA ARG A 364 -7.02 -26.42 6.01
C ARG A 364 -7.12 -27.91 6.29
N TYR A 365 -6.95 -28.75 5.27
CA TYR A 365 -7.02 -30.21 5.38
C TYR A 365 -5.64 -30.88 5.42
N LEU A 366 -4.57 -30.09 5.41
CA LEU A 366 -3.21 -30.60 5.42
C LEU A 366 -2.65 -30.57 6.83
N SER A 367 -1.91 -31.62 7.18
CA SER A 367 -1.13 -31.71 8.41
C SER A 367 0.35 -31.77 8.10
N THR A 368 1.20 -31.37 9.03
CA THR A 368 2.64 -31.52 8.91
C THR A 368 3.26 -31.81 10.27
N LYS A 369 4.49 -32.31 10.25
CA LYS A 369 5.31 -32.53 11.43
C LYS A 369 6.78 -32.29 11.10
N LEU A 370 7.58 -32.04 12.12
CA LEU A 370 9.01 -31.84 11.94
C LEU A 370 9.69 -33.16 11.54
N SER A 371 10.52 -33.14 10.50
CA SER A 371 11.34 -34.30 10.12
C SER A 371 12.39 -34.59 11.19
N PRO A 372 12.67 -35.87 11.52
CA PRO A 372 13.77 -36.25 12.40
C PRO A 372 15.13 -35.71 11.94
N LEU A 373 15.31 -35.45 10.64
CA LEU A 373 16.53 -34.87 10.08
C LEU A 373 16.70 -33.39 10.45
N ALA A 374 15.60 -32.65 10.65
CA ALA A 374 15.66 -31.22 10.91
C ALA A 374 16.43 -30.90 12.20
N ARG A 375 16.27 -31.70 13.26
CA ARG A 375 17.02 -31.54 14.53
C ARG A 375 18.49 -31.93 14.42
N LYS A 376 18.85 -32.79 13.47
CA LYS A 376 20.24 -33.12 13.18
C LYS A 376 20.94 -31.98 12.44
N LEU A 377 20.23 -31.33 11.51
CA LEU A 377 20.74 -30.18 10.76
C LEU A 377 20.80 -28.91 11.63
N PHE A 378 19.76 -28.65 12.43
CA PHE A 378 19.68 -27.49 13.31
C PHE A 378 19.78 -27.93 14.77
N HIS A 379 21.02 -28.08 15.25
CA HIS A 379 21.30 -28.58 16.59
C HIS A 379 20.76 -27.64 17.69
N THR A 380 20.14 -28.22 18.73
CA THR A 380 19.45 -27.51 19.83
C THR A 380 20.34 -26.48 20.56
N LYS A 381 21.62 -26.80 20.76
CA LYS A 381 22.60 -25.90 21.40
C LYS A 381 22.87 -24.59 20.65
N ILE A 382 22.73 -24.56 19.32
CA ILE A 382 23.02 -23.38 18.48
C ILE A 382 21.79 -22.45 18.42
N GLN A 383 20.58 -23.00 18.59
CA GLN A 383 19.32 -22.28 18.43
C GLN A 383 19.11 -21.17 19.47
N MET A 384 19.36 -21.42 20.76
CA MET A 384 18.97 -20.49 21.84
C MET A 384 19.64 -19.10 21.78
N LYS A 385 20.88 -19.00 21.28
CA LYS A 385 21.65 -17.73 21.29
C LYS A 385 21.22 -16.73 20.21
N HIS A 386 20.67 -17.19 19.09
CA HIS A 386 20.33 -16.33 17.96
C HIS A 386 18.83 -16.04 17.83
N LEU A 387 17.97 -16.83 18.48
CA LEU A 387 16.52 -16.70 18.36
C LEU A 387 15.92 -15.47 19.04
N ASN A 388 16.52 -14.99 20.12
CA ASN A 388 16.03 -13.80 20.83
C ASN A 388 16.39 -12.48 20.11
N ASN A 389 17.50 -12.45 19.36
CA ASN A 389 18.00 -11.24 18.71
C ASN A 389 17.32 -10.91 17.35
N PHE A 390 16.61 -11.87 16.74
CA PHE A 390 16.07 -11.71 15.38
C PHE A 390 14.57 -11.37 15.32
N PHE A 391 13.82 -11.49 16.42
CA PHE A 391 12.35 -11.50 16.38
C PHE A 391 11.64 -10.56 17.35
N LEU A 392 12.32 -10.04 18.37
CA LEU A 392 11.76 -8.94 19.15
C LEU A 392 12.17 -7.63 18.46
N PRO A 393 11.24 -6.66 18.22
CA PRO A 393 11.70 -5.29 18.19
C PRO A 393 12.46 -5.08 19.50
N GLN A 394 13.68 -4.54 19.44
CA GLN A 394 14.44 -4.22 20.65
C GLN A 394 13.66 -3.15 21.42
N THR A 395 12.68 -3.58 22.19
CA THR A 395 12.01 -2.76 23.18
C THR A 395 12.91 -2.75 24.39
N SER A 396 13.54 -1.59 24.59
CA SER A 396 14.38 -1.16 25.71
C SER A 396 15.89 -1.50 25.63
N PRO A 397 16.76 -0.50 25.80
CA PRO A 397 18.21 -0.69 26.05
C PRO A 397 18.53 -1.27 27.43
N ASN A 398 17.52 -1.50 28.28
CA ASN A 398 17.72 -1.80 29.70
C ASN A 398 16.93 -3.05 30.10
N SER A 399 17.53 -4.23 29.95
CA SER A 399 17.25 -5.33 30.87
C SER A 399 18.59 -5.98 31.27
N PRO A 400 18.91 -6.04 32.57
CA PRO A 400 20.16 -6.62 33.03
C PRO A 400 20.12 -8.15 32.97
N ILE A 401 21.31 -8.70 32.69
CA ILE A 401 21.82 -10.09 32.69
C ILE A 401 20.88 -11.15 33.28
#